data_AF-A0A316JSZ8-F1
#
_entry.id   AF-A0A316JSZ8-F1
#
_cell.length_a   1.000
_cell.length_b   1.000
_cell.length_c   1.000
_cell.angle_alpha   90.00
_cell.angle_beta   90.00
_cell.angle_gamma   90.00
#
_symmetry.space_group_name_H-M   'P 1'
#
loop_
_entity.id
_entity.type
_entity.pdbx_description
1 polymer ?
#
loop_
_entity_poly.entity_id
_entity_poly.type
_entity_poly.pdbx_seq_one_letter_code
_entity_poly.pdbx_strand_id
1 'polypeptide(L)'
;MKWKTTSEINTSHFKIERSVDGENWEHLNDVAASGNTNTAVSYVYLDKTYSDLMNYYRLAQYDNDGTLVWVDRVTIDNTSKDSSVVKTVNSLGQVVASDTKGIVFDVYSDGSMKKRVNE
;
A
#
# COMPACT_ATOMS: atom_id res chain seq x y z
N MET A 1 3.75 -3.85 7.45
CA MET A 1 2.58 -4.24 8.26
C MET A 1 2.87 -4.08 9.74
N LYS A 2 1.87 -3.66 10.54
CA LYS A 2 1.97 -3.59 12.01
C LYS A 2 0.72 -4.24 12.58
N TRP A 3 0.86 -5.09 13.58
CA TRP A 3 -0.28 -5.70 14.28
C TRP A 3 0.02 -5.83 15.76
N LYS A 4 -1.02 -6.10 16.53
CA LYS A 4 -0.95 -6.22 17.99
C LYS A 4 -1.86 -7.33 18.46
N THR A 5 -1.36 -8.16 19.37
CA THR A 5 -2.14 -9.14 20.11
C THR A 5 -2.46 -8.58 21.48
N THR A 6 -3.64 -8.89 22.02
CA THR A 6 -4.00 -8.57 23.41
C THR A 6 -3.54 -9.64 24.39
N SER A 7 -3.53 -10.89 23.93
CA SER A 7 -3.02 -12.09 24.60
C SER A 7 -2.68 -13.12 23.53
N GLU A 8 -1.68 -13.96 23.78
CA GLU A 8 -1.32 -15.09 22.93
C GLU A 8 -1.41 -16.33 23.79
N ILE A 9 -2.34 -17.22 23.45
CA ILE A 9 -2.52 -18.49 24.15
C ILE A 9 -2.50 -19.54 23.06
N ASN A 10 -1.59 -20.50 23.20
CA ASN A 10 -1.40 -21.58 22.23
C ASN A 10 -0.99 -21.11 20.82
N THR A 11 -0.57 -19.86 20.65
CA THR A 11 -0.11 -19.34 19.36
C THR A 11 1.33 -19.78 19.09
N SER A 12 1.57 -20.37 17.92
CA SER A 12 2.89 -20.75 17.43
C SER A 12 3.58 -19.57 16.73
N HIS A 13 2.96 -19.06 15.67
CA HIS A 13 3.51 -18.00 14.84
C HIS A 13 2.42 -17.28 14.04
N PHE A 14 2.80 -16.16 13.44
CA PHE A 14 2.00 -15.42 12.50
C PHE A 14 2.58 -15.56 11.10
N LYS A 15 1.77 -15.97 10.14
CA LYS A 15 2.13 -16.06 8.73
C LYS A 15 1.69 -14.81 8.00
N ILE A 16 2.62 -14.20 7.27
CA ILE A 16 2.38 -13.01 6.45
C ILE A 16 2.45 -13.41 4.99
N GLU A 17 1.43 -13.02 4.24
CA GLU A 17 1.37 -13.27 2.81
C GLU A 17 1.00 -12.00 2.07
N ARG A 18 1.45 -11.90 0.83
CA ARG A 18 1.18 -10.79 -0.08
C ARG A 18 0.60 -11.28 -1.38
N SER A 19 -0.28 -10.48 -1.96
CA SER A 19 -0.83 -10.66 -3.30
C SER A 19 -0.83 -9.33 -4.05
N VAL A 20 -0.71 -9.38 -5.38
CA VAL A 20 -0.86 -8.20 -6.26
C VAL A 20 -2.20 -8.20 -7.01
N ASP A 21 -2.94 -9.31 -6.95
CA ASP A 21 -4.23 -9.50 -7.62
C ASP A 21 -5.39 -9.78 -6.63
N GLY A 22 -5.07 -10.03 -5.35
CA GLY A 22 -6.02 -10.40 -4.31
C GLY A 22 -6.40 -11.90 -4.30
N GLU A 23 -5.91 -12.68 -5.26
CA GLU A 23 -6.29 -14.07 -5.49
C GLU A 23 -5.11 -15.03 -5.26
N ASN A 24 -3.95 -14.71 -5.83
CA ASN A 24 -2.72 -15.48 -5.71
C ASN A 24 -1.84 -14.88 -4.60
N TRP A 25 -1.55 -15.69 -3.58
CA TRP A 25 -0.85 -15.24 -2.39
C TRP A 25 0.53 -15.87 -2.29
N GLU A 26 1.55 -15.01 -2.21
CA GLU A 26 2.94 -15.35 -1.95
C GLU A 26 3.20 -15.30 -0.44
N HIS A 27 3.83 -16.35 0.08
CA HIS A 27 4.32 -16.36 1.45
C HIS A 27 5.53 -15.44 1.59
N LEU A 28 5.48 -14.49 2.53
CA LEU A 28 6.56 -13.55 2.77
C LEU A 28 7.42 -13.90 3.98
N ASN A 29 6.79 -14.23 5.10
CA ASN A 29 7.50 -14.53 6.35
C ASN A 29 6.61 -15.22 7.38
N ASP A 30 7.24 -15.96 8.29
CA ASP A 30 6.63 -16.44 9.53
C ASP A 30 7.29 -15.71 10.72
N VAL A 31 6.46 -15.08 11.56
CA VAL A 31 6.91 -14.34 12.75
C VAL A 31 6.49 -15.12 13.99
N ALA A 32 7.46 -15.67 14.72
CA ALA A 32 7.20 -16.40 15.94
C ALA A 32 6.39 -15.56 16.94
N ALA A 33 5.39 -16.18 17.56
CA ALA A 33 4.66 -15.57 18.66
C ALA A 33 5.58 -15.42 19.89
N SER A 34 5.21 -14.54 20.81
CA SER A 34 5.98 -14.33 22.05
C SER A 34 5.77 -15.48 23.06
N GLY A 35 4.96 -16.48 22.71
CA GLY A 35 4.58 -17.60 23.56
C GLY A 35 3.29 -17.33 24.33
N ASN A 36 3.04 -18.09 25.39
CA ASN A 36 1.85 -17.87 26.23
C ASN A 36 1.98 -16.56 27.02
N THR A 37 1.27 -15.53 26.60
CA THR A 37 1.26 -14.22 27.25
C THR A 37 -0.14 -13.67 27.41
N ASN A 38 -0.39 -13.08 28.59
CA ASN A 38 -1.62 -12.33 28.89
C ASN A 38 -1.40 -10.81 28.77
N THR A 39 -0.23 -10.39 28.26
CA THR A 39 0.08 -8.99 28.00
C THR A 39 0.09 -8.72 26.50
N ALA A 40 -0.22 -7.49 26.14
CA ALA A 40 -0.30 -7.13 24.74
C ALA A 40 1.09 -7.07 24.09
N VAL A 41 1.26 -7.73 22.95
CA VAL A 41 2.52 -7.74 22.19
C VAL A 41 2.30 -7.04 20.85
N SER A 42 3.26 -6.21 20.45
CA SER A 42 3.20 -5.46 19.20
C SER A 42 4.28 -5.96 18.24
N TYR A 43 3.89 -6.15 16.99
CA TYR A 43 4.74 -6.69 15.95
C TYR A 43 4.81 -5.75 14.75
N VAL A 44 5.93 -5.81 14.06
CA VAL A 44 6.20 -5.04 12.86
C VAL A 44 6.87 -5.94 11.85
N TYR A 45 6.37 -5.90 10.62
CA TYR A 45 7.01 -6.50 9.46
C TYR A 45 7.22 -5.44 8.38
N LEU A 46 8.43 -5.37 7.84
CA LEU A 46 8.79 -4.49 6.73
C LEU A 46 8.99 -5.33 5.48
N ASP A 47 8.07 -5.20 4.53
CA ASP A 47 8.26 -5.74 3.19
C ASP A 47 9.22 -4.81 2.41
N LYS A 48 10.34 -5.37 1.95
CA LYS A 48 11.35 -4.67 1.14
C LYS A 48 11.29 -5.06 -0.34
N THR A 49 10.46 -6.02 -0.69
CA THR A 49 10.34 -6.59 -2.05
C THR A 49 8.95 -6.31 -2.65
N TYR A 50 8.23 -5.32 -2.11
CA TYR A 50 6.90 -4.94 -2.58
C TYR A 50 6.91 -4.54 -4.07
N SER A 51 5.78 -4.73 -4.73
CA SER A 51 5.59 -4.34 -6.13
C SER A 51 5.16 -2.88 -6.23
N ASP A 52 5.46 -2.18 -7.32
CA ASP A 52 4.94 -0.83 -7.62
C ASP A 52 3.47 -0.87 -8.12
N LEU A 53 2.70 -1.86 -7.66
CA LEU A 53 1.30 -2.09 -7.96
C LEU A 53 0.45 -1.94 -6.69
N MET A 54 -0.83 -2.28 -6.77
CA MET A 54 -1.62 -2.53 -5.58
C MET A 54 -1.07 -3.78 -4.88
N ASN A 55 -0.73 -3.67 -3.59
CA ASN A 55 -0.29 -4.80 -2.78
C ASN A 55 -1.33 -5.08 -1.69
N TYR A 56 -1.79 -6.32 -1.64
CA TYR A 56 -2.66 -6.85 -0.60
C TYR A 56 -1.81 -7.68 0.34
N TYR A 57 -1.96 -7.47 1.63
CA TYR A 57 -1.31 -8.23 2.68
C TYR A 57 -2.37 -8.90 3.53
N ARG A 58 -2.11 -10.13 3.96
CA ARG A 58 -2.94 -10.81 4.94
C ARG A 58 -2.08 -11.46 6.01
N LEU A 59 -2.63 -11.53 7.20
CA LEU A 59 -2.00 -12.11 8.38
C LEU A 59 -2.84 -13.27 8.87
N ALA A 60 -2.22 -14.43 8.99
CA ALA A 60 -2.78 -15.59 9.67
C ALA A 60 -2.06 -15.82 11.00
N GLN A 61 -2.80 -16.23 12.01
CA GLN A 61 -2.29 -16.84 13.22
C GLN A 61 -2.30 -18.36 13.05
N TYR A 62 -1.21 -19.02 13.41
CA TYR A 62 -1.14 -20.46 13.59
C TYR A 62 -1.01 -20.80 15.07
N ASP A 63 -1.81 -21.75 15.53
CA ASP A 63 -1.69 -22.33 16.86
C ASP A 63 -0.73 -23.53 16.85
N ASN A 64 -0.27 -23.98 18.03
CA ASN A 64 0.69 -25.09 18.13
C ASN A 64 0.14 -26.44 17.65
N ASP A 65 -1.18 -26.57 17.54
CA ASP A 65 -1.85 -27.75 16.98
C ASP A 65 -1.99 -27.69 15.44
N GLY A 66 -1.52 -26.60 14.82
CA GLY A 66 -1.60 -26.37 13.38
C GLY A 66 -2.87 -25.67 12.91
N THR A 67 -3.78 -25.31 13.81
CA THR A 67 -4.99 -24.54 13.47
C THR A 67 -4.60 -23.16 12.96
N LEU A 68 -5.17 -22.75 11.82
CA LEU A 68 -4.97 -21.43 11.23
C LEU A 68 -6.25 -20.58 11.36
N VAL A 69 -6.06 -19.30 11.73
CA VAL A 69 -7.09 -18.27 11.70
C VAL A 69 -6.57 -17.02 10.99
N TRP A 70 -7.34 -16.47 10.05
CA TRP A 70 -7.04 -15.18 9.42
C TRP A 70 -7.42 -14.04 10.37
N VAL A 71 -6.47 -13.17 10.70
CA VAL A 71 -6.65 -12.12 11.71
C VAL A 71 -6.69 -10.71 11.14
N ASP A 72 -6.00 -10.44 10.03
CA ASP A 72 -5.94 -9.09 9.47
C ASP A 72 -5.68 -9.09 7.97
N ARG A 73 -6.10 -8.01 7.30
CA ARG A 73 -5.86 -7.73 5.89
C ARG A 73 -5.60 -6.24 5.67
N VAL A 74 -4.53 -5.92 4.97
CA VAL A 74 -4.11 -4.54 4.66
C VAL A 74 -3.92 -4.40 3.17
N THR A 75 -4.45 -3.32 2.58
CA THR A 75 -4.21 -2.97 1.18
C THR A 75 -3.35 -1.71 1.14
N ILE A 76 -2.31 -1.72 0.30
CA ILE A 76 -1.41 -0.60 0.08
C ILE A 76 -1.33 -0.36 -1.42
N ASP A 77 -1.71 0.85 -1.84
CA ASP A 77 -1.53 1.29 -3.21
C ASP A 77 -0.11 1.84 -3.37
N ASN A 78 0.76 1.06 -4.00
CA ASN A 78 2.13 1.47 -4.33
C ASN A 78 2.26 1.93 -5.79
N THR A 79 1.15 2.13 -6.51
CA THR A 79 1.22 2.60 -7.89
C THR A 79 1.80 4.01 -7.93
N SER A 80 2.89 4.19 -8.67
CA SER A 80 3.35 5.53 -9.00
C SER A 80 2.33 6.14 -9.96
N LYS A 81 1.65 7.19 -9.52
CA LYS A 81 1.06 8.13 -10.46
C LYS A 81 2.20 8.94 -11.06
N ASP A 82 2.93 8.32 -11.99
CA ASP A 82 3.84 9.05 -12.85
C ASP A 82 3.00 9.93 -13.79
N SER A 83 2.57 11.04 -13.20
CA SER A 83 1.73 12.02 -13.82
C SER A 83 2.66 12.97 -14.57
N SER A 84 2.82 12.72 -15.87
CA SER A 84 3.52 13.64 -16.77
C SER A 84 2.52 14.67 -17.32
N VAL A 85 3.00 15.89 -17.60
CA VAL A 85 2.17 16.91 -18.25
C VAL A 85 1.91 16.45 -19.69
N VAL A 86 0.65 16.18 -20.01
CA VAL A 86 0.23 15.76 -21.36
C VAL A 86 -0.13 16.94 -22.26
N LYS A 87 -0.63 18.04 -21.68
CA LYS A 87 -0.93 19.29 -22.40
C LYS A 87 -1.05 20.46 -21.43
N THR A 88 -0.85 21.67 -21.93
CA THR A 88 -1.14 22.91 -21.21
C THR A 88 -2.34 23.60 -21.85
N VAL A 89 -3.29 24.09 -21.05
CA VAL A 89 -4.47 24.82 -21.51
C VAL A 89 -4.58 26.21 -20.88
N ASN A 90 -5.18 27.16 -21.59
CA ASN A 90 -5.52 28.48 -21.02
C ASN A 90 -6.85 28.43 -20.24
N SER A 91 -7.28 29.56 -19.68
CA SER A 91 -8.55 29.69 -18.93
C SER A 91 -9.82 29.47 -19.77
N LEU A 92 -9.71 29.44 -21.10
CA LEU A 92 -10.80 29.09 -22.02
C LEU A 92 -10.79 27.61 -22.41
N GLY A 93 -9.84 26.82 -21.89
CA GLY A 93 -9.70 25.39 -22.19
C GLY A 93 -9.00 25.09 -23.52
N GLN A 94 -8.42 26.09 -24.20
CA GLN A 94 -7.67 25.88 -25.45
C GLN A 94 -6.26 25.37 -25.13
N VAL A 95 -5.78 24.40 -25.93
CA VAL A 95 -4.39 23.91 -25.81
C VAL A 95 -3.42 25.00 -26.27
N VAL A 96 -2.42 25.30 -25.44
CA VAL A 96 -1.42 26.35 -25.67
C VAL A 96 -0.01 25.82 -25.40
N ALA A 97 1.01 26.54 -25.90
CA ALA A 97 2.40 26.23 -25.58
C ALA A 97 2.65 26.38 -24.07
N SER A 98 3.53 25.54 -23.52
CA SER A 98 3.76 25.49 -22.08
C SER A 98 4.31 26.80 -21.50
N ASP A 99 4.98 27.62 -22.30
CA ASP A 99 5.58 28.91 -21.95
C ASP A 99 4.65 30.11 -22.22
N THR A 100 3.40 29.87 -22.62
CA THR A 100 2.41 30.93 -22.86
C THR A 100 2.29 31.82 -21.62
N LYS A 101 2.49 33.13 -21.79
CA LYS A 101 2.42 34.10 -20.70
C LYS A 101 1.04 34.15 -20.06
N GLY A 102 1.02 34.44 -18.75
CA GLY A 102 -0.18 34.52 -17.96
C GLY A 102 -0.57 33.17 -17.33
N ILE A 103 -1.86 33.00 -17.08
CA ILE A 103 -2.38 31.82 -16.37
C ILE A 103 -2.58 30.68 -17.36
N VAL A 104 -1.93 29.56 -17.07
CA VAL A 104 -2.12 28.29 -17.77
C VAL A 104 -2.43 27.17 -16.78
N PHE A 105 -2.93 26.05 -17.28
CA PHE A 105 -3.19 24.84 -16.52
C PHE A 105 -2.49 23.67 -17.19
N ASP A 106 -1.57 23.03 -16.47
CA ASP A 106 -0.95 21.78 -16.90
C ASP A 106 -1.91 20.64 -16.60
N VAL A 107 -2.29 19.91 -17.63
CA VAL A 107 -3.12 18.70 -17.56
C VAL A 107 -2.17 17.51 -17.49
N TYR A 108 -2.36 16.67 -16.49
CA TYR A 108 -1.54 15.49 -16.24
C TYR A 108 -2.17 14.22 -16.84
N SER A 109 -1.34 13.19 -17.05
CA SER A 109 -1.78 11.88 -17.57
C SER A 109 -2.82 11.17 -16.68
N ASP A 110 -2.87 11.48 -15.38
CA ASP A 110 -3.91 11.00 -14.45
C ASP A 110 -5.23 11.80 -14.48
N GLY A 111 -5.33 12.79 -15.37
CA GLY A 111 -6.49 13.66 -15.52
C GLY A 111 -6.53 14.84 -14.54
N SER A 112 -5.58 14.95 -13.61
CA SER A 112 -5.46 16.11 -12.73
C SER A 112 -4.99 17.36 -13.49
N MET A 113 -5.25 18.53 -12.92
CA MET A 113 -4.84 19.82 -13.48
C MET A 113 -4.11 20.66 -12.43
N LYS A 114 -3.02 21.31 -12.82
CA LYS A 114 -2.29 22.27 -11.98
C LYS A 114 -2.23 23.64 -12.65
N LYS A 115 -2.70 24.67 -11.93
CA LYS A 115 -2.53 26.06 -12.35
C LYS A 115 -1.04 26.45 -12.27
N ARG A 116 -0.54 27.11 -13.31
CA ARG A 116 0.79 27.71 -13.39
C ARG A 116 0.69 29.13 -13.95
N VAL A 117 1.58 30.01 -13.50
CA VAL A 117 1.66 31.40 -13.98
C VAL A 117 3.03 31.57 -14.60
N ASN A 118 3.05 31.97 -15.88
CA ASN A 118 4.29 32.28 -16.60
C ASN A 118 4.42 33.79 -16.74
N GLU A 119 5.60 34.32 -16.42
CA GLU A 119 5.94 35.75 -16.53
C GLU A 119 6.36 36.17 -17.95
#